data_AF-A0A7N0RFC6-F1
#
_entry.id   AF-A0A7N0RFC6-F1
#
_cell.length_a   1.000
_cell.length_b   1.000
_cell.length_c   1.000
_cell.angle_alpha   90.00
_cell.angle_beta   90.00
_cell.angle_gamma   90.00
#
_symmetry.space_group_name_H-M   'P 1'
#
loop_
_entity.id
_entity.type
_entity.pdbx_description
1 polymer ?
#
loop_
_entity_poly.entity_id
_entity_poly.type
_entity_poly.pdbx_seq_one_letter_code
_entity_poly.pdbx_strand_id
1 'polypeptide(L)'
;MLKNYNPETINIYFINFPTNFINFPTVQIFDYGNQQLYPCRTPAAARSAHHHRQTNVAFTTPSNYAERLSSILTLKGFNPLWLPTITTHSTPHTKSSLKPYLRPPPNSAPNHPPPINDFAVLAFTSRAGISAFRDAVEELDRRPLLPDGGEFVIAALGYDSVLLDDAFVDRVCENVGRVRIAVPEVATPSGLVAELGLGRGRKVLCPVPLVVGMEEPPVVPGFLNELEKSGWVAVRVDAYETRWAGAESGRRLVAVEENVDAVVFTSTGEVEGLLKSLKEMGWDWGMVRRKWPQLVVAAHGPVTAAGAERLGVDVDLVSSRFGTFEGVVDALHLRLSGS
;
A
#
# COMPACT_ATOMS: atom_id res chain seq x y z
N MET A 1 31.66 15.05 -25.27
CA MET A 1 31.83 16.30 -24.50
C MET A 1 30.44 16.72 -24.02
N LEU A 2 30.34 17.07 -22.71
CA LEU A 2 29.21 17.68 -21.98
C LEU A 2 27.89 16.88 -22.02
N LYS A 3 27.47 16.06 -21.04
CA LYS A 3 27.35 16.21 -19.57
C LYS A 3 26.68 17.53 -19.13
N ASN A 4 25.40 17.44 -18.80
CA ASN A 4 24.76 17.97 -17.59
C ASN A 4 23.26 17.60 -17.58
N TYR A 5 22.89 16.57 -16.82
CA TYR A 5 21.50 16.28 -16.48
C TYR A 5 21.33 16.61 -14.99
N ASN A 6 20.51 17.62 -14.70
CA ASN A 6 20.19 18.09 -13.36
C ASN A 6 18.92 17.35 -12.88
N PRO A 7 18.92 16.63 -11.75
CA PRO A 7 17.78 15.82 -11.32
C PRO A 7 16.76 16.57 -10.45
N GLU A 8 16.83 17.90 -10.34
CA GLU A 8 15.82 18.65 -9.60
C GLU A 8 14.72 19.20 -10.52
N THR A 9 13.47 18.94 -10.15
CA THR A 9 12.20 19.36 -10.78
C THR A 9 11.70 18.51 -11.95
N ILE A 10 11.08 17.36 -11.64
CA ILE A 10 10.07 16.78 -12.54
C ILE A 10 8.74 17.47 -12.22
N ASN A 11 8.47 18.61 -12.87
CA ASN A 11 7.13 19.17 -12.96
C ASN A 11 6.33 18.34 -13.98
N ILE A 12 5.50 17.41 -13.50
CA ILE A 12 4.57 16.68 -14.36
C ILE A 12 3.30 17.52 -14.51
N TYR A 13 3.16 18.20 -15.65
CA TYR A 13 1.90 18.79 -16.06
C TYR A 13 0.95 17.68 -16.51
N PHE A 14 -0.21 17.55 -15.87
CA PHE A 14 -1.29 16.68 -16.34
C PHE A 14 -2.38 17.50 -17.04
N ILE A 15 -2.74 17.04 -18.24
CA ILE A 15 -3.89 17.52 -19.02
C ILE A 15 -5.12 16.75 -18.54
N ASN A 16 -6.13 17.49 -18.07
CA ASN A 16 -7.42 16.98 -17.62
C ASN A 16 -8.27 16.45 -18.80
N PHE A 17 -8.95 15.31 -18.57
CA PHE A 17 -10.17 14.98 -19.31
C PHE A 17 -11.28 14.58 -18.32
N PRO A 18 -12.50 15.10 -18.47
CA PRO A 18 -13.62 14.73 -17.63
C PRO A 18 -14.33 13.50 -18.21
N THR A 19 -14.65 12.50 -17.38
CA THR A 19 -15.60 11.45 -17.77
C THR A 19 -16.79 11.44 -16.83
N ASN A 20 -17.92 11.90 -17.36
CA ASN A 20 -19.26 11.72 -16.81
C ASN A 20 -19.74 10.26 -16.99
N PHE A 21 -20.49 9.80 -15.97
CA PHE A 21 -21.53 8.76 -15.91
C PHE A 21 -21.78 7.82 -17.09
N ILE A 22 -22.06 6.53 -16.78
CA ILE A 22 -23.24 5.77 -17.22
C ILE A 22 -23.54 4.62 -16.21
N ASN A 23 -24.79 4.58 -15.74
CA ASN A 23 -25.42 3.49 -14.99
C ASN A 23 -25.78 2.31 -15.91
N PHE A 24 -25.69 1.07 -15.41
CA PHE A 24 -26.37 -0.09 -16.03
C PHE A 24 -27.21 -0.87 -15.00
N PRO A 25 -28.37 -1.41 -15.42
CA PRO A 25 -29.40 -1.92 -14.52
C PRO A 25 -29.24 -3.40 -14.13
N THR A 26 -29.87 -3.72 -13.01
CA THR A 26 -30.12 -5.02 -12.40
C THR A 26 -30.83 -5.98 -13.36
N VAL A 27 -30.32 -7.22 -13.49
CA VAL A 27 -31.01 -8.32 -14.20
C VAL A 27 -31.51 -9.35 -13.21
N GLN A 28 -32.80 -9.65 -13.32
CA GLN A 28 -33.55 -10.64 -12.54
C GLN A 28 -33.16 -12.08 -12.92
N ILE A 29 -33.07 -12.94 -11.90
CA ILE A 29 -32.85 -14.38 -12.02
C ILE A 29 -34.20 -15.06 -12.24
N PHE A 30 -34.33 -15.83 -13.32
CA PHE A 30 -35.43 -16.76 -13.54
C PHE A 30 -34.97 -18.20 -13.27
N ASP A 31 -35.77 -18.90 -12.48
CA ASP A 31 -35.62 -20.28 -12.04
C ASP A 31 -36.38 -21.22 -13.00
N TYR A 32 -35.75 -22.28 -13.50
CA TYR A 32 -36.40 -23.40 -14.19
C TYR A 32 -35.62 -24.71 -14.01
N GLY A 33 -36.12 -25.55 -13.10
CA GLY A 33 -36.78 -26.79 -13.49
C GLY A 33 -35.95 -27.90 -14.17
N ASN A 34 -35.49 -28.82 -13.32
CA ASN A 34 -35.15 -30.24 -13.53
C ASN A 34 -35.82 -30.95 -14.75
N GLN A 35 -35.01 -31.58 -15.64
CA GLN A 35 -35.39 -32.78 -16.40
C GLN A 35 -34.15 -33.52 -16.96
N GLN A 36 -34.22 -34.85 -16.96
CA GLN A 36 -33.12 -35.81 -17.10
C GLN A 36 -33.35 -36.74 -18.32
N LEU A 37 -32.25 -37.30 -18.87
CA LEU A 37 -32.11 -38.46 -19.81
C LEU A 37 -32.17 -38.13 -21.33
N TYR A 38 -31.33 -38.59 -22.26
CA TYR A 38 -30.55 -39.84 -22.50
C TYR A 38 -29.32 -39.58 -23.44
N PRO A 39 -28.36 -40.52 -23.65
CA PRO A 39 -27.06 -40.24 -24.27
C PRO A 39 -27.03 -40.44 -25.80
N CYS A 40 -26.27 -39.59 -26.50
CA CYS A 40 -25.96 -39.74 -27.92
C CYS A 40 -24.43 -39.68 -28.13
N ARG A 41 -23.84 -40.77 -28.64
CA ARG A 41 -22.50 -40.81 -29.29
C ARG A 41 -22.70 -40.26 -30.71
N THR A 42 -21.92 -39.38 -31.34
CA THR A 42 -20.46 -39.17 -31.57
C THR A 42 -20.39 -37.85 -32.41
N PRO A 43 -19.25 -37.19 -32.78
CA PRO A 43 -17.88 -37.72 -33.00
C PRO A 43 -16.75 -36.89 -32.36
N ALA A 44 -15.54 -37.46 -32.43
CA ALA A 44 -14.29 -36.87 -32.00
C ALA A 44 -14.06 -35.48 -32.60
N ALA A 45 -14.23 -34.43 -31.78
CA ALA A 45 -13.65 -33.13 -32.06
C ALA A 45 -12.23 -33.14 -31.49
N ALA A 46 -11.24 -33.06 -32.40
CA ALA A 46 -9.87 -32.75 -32.06
C ALA A 46 -9.86 -31.42 -31.28
N ARG A 47 -9.82 -31.51 -29.95
CA ARG A 47 -9.48 -30.37 -29.11
C ARG A 47 -8.02 -30.06 -29.40
N SER A 48 -7.78 -29.00 -30.16
CA SER A 48 -6.50 -28.29 -30.11
C SER A 48 -6.25 -27.96 -28.64
N ALA A 49 -5.40 -28.76 -28.00
CA ALA A 49 -4.87 -28.47 -26.70
C ALA A 49 -3.82 -27.37 -26.87
N HIS A 50 -4.27 -26.13 -27.07
CA HIS A 50 -3.49 -25.01 -26.58
C HIS A 50 -3.49 -25.16 -25.06
N HIS A 51 -2.47 -25.84 -24.52
CA HIS A 51 -2.10 -25.62 -23.14
C HIS A 51 -1.80 -24.13 -23.03
N HIS A 52 -2.78 -23.35 -22.56
CA HIS A 52 -2.52 -22.01 -22.06
C HIS A 52 -1.50 -22.18 -20.95
N ARG A 53 -0.25 -21.91 -21.27
CA ARG A 53 0.84 -21.86 -20.30
C ARG A 53 0.40 -20.86 -19.24
N GLN A 54 0.26 -21.35 -18.01
CA GLN A 54 -0.16 -20.51 -16.90
C GLN A 54 0.94 -19.49 -16.62
N THR A 55 0.58 -18.21 -16.62
CA THR A 55 1.53 -17.11 -16.47
C THR A 55 1.82 -16.88 -14.98
N ASN A 56 3.05 -17.16 -14.56
CA ASN A 56 3.48 -17.08 -13.16
C ASN A 56 3.87 -15.65 -12.80
N VAL A 57 3.18 -15.06 -11.83
CA VAL A 57 3.43 -13.69 -11.37
C VAL A 57 3.83 -13.72 -9.90
N ALA A 58 5.09 -13.42 -9.64
CA ALA A 58 5.59 -13.23 -8.28
C ALA A 58 5.19 -11.85 -7.75
N PHE A 59 4.92 -11.74 -6.45
CA PHE A 59 4.68 -10.45 -5.80
C PHE A 59 5.13 -10.49 -4.34
N THR A 60 5.54 -9.32 -3.84
CA THR A 60 6.38 -9.23 -2.62
C THR A 60 5.72 -8.60 -1.41
N THR A 61 4.43 -8.26 -1.54
CA THR A 61 3.70 -7.47 -0.55
C THR A 61 3.69 -8.11 0.83
N PRO A 62 3.62 -7.31 1.92
CA PRO A 62 3.31 -7.84 3.24
C PRO A 62 1.90 -8.48 3.28
N SER A 63 1.65 -9.28 4.32
CA SER A 63 0.45 -10.13 4.45
C SER A 63 -0.87 -9.36 4.38
N ASN A 64 -0.92 -8.13 4.90
CA ASN A 64 -2.10 -7.26 4.91
C ASN A 64 -2.58 -6.82 3.51
N TYR A 65 -1.76 -7.00 2.47
CA TYR A 65 -2.13 -6.73 1.07
C TYR A 65 -2.17 -7.97 0.19
N ALA A 66 -1.61 -9.09 0.66
CA ALA A 66 -1.31 -10.25 -0.15
C ALA A 66 -2.57 -10.93 -0.72
N GLU A 67 -3.59 -11.13 0.11
CA GLU A 67 -4.85 -11.77 -0.31
C GLU A 67 -5.54 -10.99 -1.43
N ARG A 68 -5.62 -9.66 -1.29
CA ARG A 68 -6.27 -8.80 -2.29
C ARG A 68 -5.52 -8.85 -3.62
N LEU A 69 -4.19 -8.66 -3.61
CA LEU A 69 -3.41 -8.68 -4.84
C LEU A 69 -3.43 -10.07 -5.50
N SER A 70 -3.31 -11.14 -4.72
CA SER A 70 -3.42 -12.53 -5.20
C SER A 70 -4.77 -12.80 -5.88
N SER A 71 -5.86 -12.31 -5.27
CA SER A 71 -7.21 -12.46 -5.82
C SER A 71 -7.36 -11.74 -7.17
N ILE A 72 -6.87 -10.50 -7.27
CA ILE A 72 -6.94 -9.72 -8.52
C ILE A 72 -6.09 -10.39 -9.63
N LEU A 73 -4.89 -10.87 -9.29
CA LEU A 73 -4.03 -11.61 -10.22
C LEU A 73 -4.72 -12.88 -10.73
N THR A 74 -5.33 -13.66 -9.82
CA THR A 74 -6.05 -14.90 -10.16
C THR A 74 -7.24 -14.62 -11.08
N LEU A 75 -8.04 -13.59 -10.76
CA LEU A 75 -9.18 -13.18 -11.59
C LEU A 75 -8.77 -12.75 -13.01
N LYS A 76 -7.52 -12.32 -13.19
CA LYS A 76 -6.93 -11.94 -14.48
C LYS A 76 -6.22 -13.10 -15.19
N GLY A 77 -6.33 -14.32 -14.65
CA GLY A 77 -5.80 -15.54 -15.26
C GLY A 77 -4.33 -15.85 -14.93
N PHE A 78 -3.72 -15.11 -14.01
CA PHE A 78 -2.35 -15.36 -13.57
C PHE A 78 -2.27 -16.45 -12.50
N ASN A 79 -1.10 -17.07 -12.37
CA ASN A 79 -0.74 -17.91 -11.24
C ASN A 79 0.09 -17.08 -10.22
N PRO A 80 -0.51 -16.61 -9.12
CA PRO A 80 0.18 -15.75 -8.16
C PRO A 80 1.17 -16.53 -7.29
N LEU A 81 2.42 -16.08 -7.24
CA LEU A 81 3.46 -16.57 -6.34
C LEU A 81 3.76 -15.51 -5.26
N TRP A 82 3.18 -15.68 -4.08
CA TRP A 82 3.42 -14.75 -2.97
C TRP A 82 4.77 -15.00 -2.29
N LEU A 83 5.62 -13.97 -2.27
CA LEU A 83 6.97 -13.97 -1.71
C LEU A 83 7.16 -12.77 -0.78
N PRO A 84 6.62 -12.78 0.45
CA PRO A 84 6.68 -11.62 1.35
C PRO A 84 8.13 -11.28 1.70
N THR A 85 8.61 -10.12 1.30
CA THR A 85 10.00 -9.70 1.56
C THR A 85 10.11 -8.78 2.78
N ILE A 86 9.00 -8.21 3.19
CA ILE A 86 8.86 -7.40 4.40
C ILE A 86 7.68 -7.86 5.24
N THR A 87 7.72 -7.54 6.53
CA THR A 87 6.61 -7.70 7.47
C THR A 87 6.28 -6.34 8.08
N THR A 88 5.00 -6.12 8.36
CA THR A 88 4.52 -4.93 9.05
C THR A 88 3.69 -5.34 10.27
N HIS A 89 4.10 -4.93 11.47
CA HIS A 89 3.37 -5.27 12.69
C HIS A 89 3.63 -4.27 13.82
N SER A 90 2.68 -4.16 14.73
CA SER A 90 2.85 -3.44 15.99
C SER A 90 3.68 -4.30 16.96
N THR A 91 4.59 -3.68 17.71
CA THR A 91 5.32 -4.33 18.82
C THR A 91 4.94 -3.68 20.15
N PRO A 92 5.24 -4.32 21.31
CA PRO A 92 5.05 -3.65 22.60
C PRO A 92 5.78 -2.30 22.69
N HIS A 93 6.93 -2.18 22.00
CA HIS A 93 7.67 -0.93 21.90
C HIS A 93 6.90 0.13 21.11
N THR A 94 6.46 -0.16 19.88
CA THR A 94 5.76 0.83 19.06
C THR A 94 4.39 1.20 19.62
N LYS A 95 3.67 0.24 20.23
CA LYS A 95 2.46 0.54 21.02
C LYS A 95 2.75 1.50 22.16
N SER A 96 3.87 1.33 22.85
CA SER A 96 4.28 2.25 23.92
C SER A 96 4.64 3.64 23.41
N SER A 97 5.11 3.77 22.17
CA SER A 97 5.39 5.06 21.52
C SER A 97 4.12 5.89 21.25
N LEU A 98 2.97 5.26 21.07
CA LEU A 98 1.68 5.95 20.90
C LEU A 98 1.07 6.43 22.24
N LYS A 99 1.32 5.71 23.34
CA LYS A 99 0.69 5.97 24.65
C LYS A 99 0.86 7.41 25.16
N PRO A 100 2.03 8.07 25.05
CA PRO A 100 2.21 9.46 25.49
C PRO A 100 1.26 10.46 24.81
N TYR A 101 0.76 10.16 23.61
CA TYR A 101 -0.16 11.03 22.90
C TYR A 101 -1.62 10.73 23.24
N LEU A 102 -1.92 9.48 23.56
CA LEU A 102 -3.28 8.98 23.79
C LEU A 102 -3.72 9.03 25.26
N ARG A 103 -2.78 9.17 26.20
CA ARG A 103 -3.04 9.24 27.64
C ARG A 103 -2.57 10.57 28.22
N PRO A 104 -3.21 11.08 29.30
CA PRO A 104 -2.68 12.22 30.01
C PRO A 104 -1.27 11.94 30.54
N PRO A 105 -0.40 12.97 30.64
CA PRO A 105 0.90 12.82 31.25
C PRO A 105 0.79 12.30 32.69
N PRO A 106 1.73 11.46 33.16
CA PRO A 106 1.78 11.07 34.56
C PRO A 106 1.91 12.31 35.45
N ASN A 107 1.19 12.33 36.57
CA ASN A 107 1.11 13.45 37.53
C ASN A 107 0.41 14.73 37.02
N SER A 108 -0.28 14.68 35.87
CA SER A 108 -1.14 15.78 35.44
C SER A 108 -2.38 15.90 36.34
N ALA A 109 -2.94 17.11 36.46
CA ALA A 109 -4.16 17.36 37.21
C ALA A 109 -5.29 16.39 36.80
N PRO A 110 -6.19 16.01 37.74
CA PRO A 110 -7.39 15.25 37.38
C PRO A 110 -8.15 16.01 36.28
N ASN A 111 -8.40 15.33 35.16
CA ASN A 111 -8.99 15.85 33.91
C ASN A 111 -8.06 16.56 32.93
N HIS A 112 -6.74 16.50 33.07
CA HIS A 112 -5.84 16.97 32.01
C HIS A 112 -6.11 16.19 30.70
N PRO A 113 -6.28 16.88 29.55
CA PRO A 113 -6.50 16.22 28.27
C PRO A 113 -5.28 15.40 27.82
N PRO A 114 -5.47 14.28 27.13
CA PRO A 114 -4.38 13.62 26.42
C PRO A 114 -3.76 14.55 25.35
N PRO A 115 -2.43 14.49 25.10
CA PRO A 115 -1.77 15.38 24.15
C PRO A 115 -2.29 15.32 22.71
N ILE A 116 -3.00 14.27 22.29
CA ILE A 116 -3.68 14.24 20.98
C ILE A 116 -4.61 15.44 20.76
N ASN A 117 -5.12 16.06 21.83
CA ASN A 117 -5.99 17.24 21.77
C ASN A 117 -5.23 18.53 21.37
N ASP A 118 -3.89 18.52 21.35
CA ASP A 118 -3.06 19.62 20.84
C ASP A 118 -2.85 19.54 19.31
N PHE A 119 -3.32 18.46 18.69
CA PHE A 119 -3.19 18.23 17.25
C PHE A 119 -4.46 18.66 16.53
N ALA A 120 -4.30 19.19 15.32
CA ALA A 120 -5.42 19.46 14.44
C ALA A 120 -5.67 18.30 13.46
N VAL A 121 -4.68 17.45 13.25
CA VAL A 121 -4.70 16.38 12.26
C VAL A 121 -4.05 15.11 12.79
N LEU A 122 -4.67 13.97 12.50
CA LEU A 122 -4.08 12.63 12.55
C LEU A 122 -3.93 12.12 11.11
N ALA A 123 -2.70 11.97 10.62
CA ALA A 123 -2.43 11.64 9.22
C ALA A 123 -1.79 10.26 9.07
N PHE A 124 -2.46 9.38 8.32
CA PHE A 124 -2.02 8.02 8.03
C PHE A 124 -1.56 7.88 6.59
N THR A 125 -0.34 7.37 6.40
CA THR A 125 0.22 7.05 5.09
C THR A 125 0.16 5.56 4.76
N SER A 126 -0.42 4.74 5.64
CA SER A 126 -0.56 3.31 5.43
C SER A 126 -1.68 2.68 6.26
N ARG A 127 -2.22 1.56 5.75
CA ARG A 127 -3.08 0.64 6.49
C ARG A 127 -2.51 0.22 7.85
N ALA A 128 -1.22 -0.11 7.90
CA ALA A 128 -0.56 -0.56 9.12
C ALA A 128 -0.52 0.53 10.20
N GLY A 129 -0.38 1.80 9.81
CA GLY A 129 -0.49 2.93 10.73
C GLY A 129 -1.88 3.06 11.34
N ILE A 130 -2.93 2.91 10.53
CA ILE A 130 -4.33 2.94 10.99
C ILE A 130 -4.60 1.80 11.98
N SER A 131 -4.19 0.58 11.63
CA SER A 131 -4.35 -0.60 12.50
C SER A 131 -3.58 -0.45 13.82
N ALA A 132 -2.32 -0.02 13.78
CA ALA A 132 -1.53 0.18 14.99
C ALA A 132 -2.12 1.24 15.93
N PHE A 133 -2.65 2.33 15.35
CA PHE A 133 -3.36 3.34 16.13
C PHE A 133 -4.66 2.80 16.72
N ARG A 134 -5.45 2.06 15.93
CA ARG A 134 -6.68 1.40 16.39
C ARG A 134 -6.39 0.48 17.59
N ASP A 135 -5.40 -0.40 17.48
CA ASP A 135 -4.97 -1.30 18.55
C ASP A 135 -4.61 -0.50 19.83
N ALA A 136 -3.89 0.62 19.67
CA ALA A 136 -3.49 1.44 20.80
C ALA A 136 -4.67 2.16 21.48
N VAL A 137 -5.69 2.55 20.72
CA VAL A 137 -6.92 3.17 21.25
C VAL A 137 -7.84 2.12 21.88
N GLU A 138 -7.88 0.88 21.37
CA GLU A 138 -8.62 -0.23 21.98
C GLU A 138 -8.12 -0.55 23.41
N GLU A 139 -6.83 -0.36 23.68
CA GLU A 139 -6.23 -0.51 25.02
C GLU A 139 -6.54 0.64 26.02
N LEU A 140 -7.42 1.57 25.67
CA LEU A 140 -7.81 2.71 26.54
C LEU A 140 -9.17 2.48 27.20
N ASP A 141 -9.35 2.97 28.43
CA ASP A 141 -10.68 2.92 29.07
C ASP A 141 -11.62 4.02 28.54
N ARG A 142 -11.06 5.02 27.86
CA ARG A 142 -11.79 6.20 27.37
C ARG A 142 -11.29 6.65 26.00
N ARG A 143 -12.15 7.40 25.32
CA ARG A 143 -11.83 8.02 24.02
C ARG A 143 -10.72 9.08 24.22
N PRO A 144 -9.65 9.08 23.39
CA PRO A 144 -8.50 9.95 23.60
C PRO A 144 -8.75 11.40 23.17
N LEU A 145 -9.62 11.64 22.18
CA LEU A 145 -10.00 12.98 21.74
C LEU A 145 -11.25 13.44 22.50
N LEU A 146 -11.17 14.63 23.12
CA LEU A 146 -12.28 15.21 23.85
C LEU A 146 -13.47 15.52 22.93
N PRO A 147 -14.73 15.54 23.44
CA PRO A 147 -15.89 15.93 22.63
C PRO A 147 -15.91 17.42 22.28
N ASP A 148 -15.26 18.25 23.10
CA ASP A 148 -15.22 19.71 22.96
C ASP A 148 -13.96 20.20 22.25
N GLY A 149 -14.11 21.12 21.30
CA GLY A 149 -13.00 21.77 20.59
C GLY A 149 -13.32 22.01 19.11
N GLY A 150 -12.33 22.50 18.36
CA GLY A 150 -12.45 22.72 16.92
C GLY A 150 -12.48 21.42 16.10
N GLU A 151 -12.67 21.56 14.80
CA GLU A 151 -12.56 20.45 13.85
C GLU A 151 -11.22 19.72 14.01
N PHE A 152 -11.28 18.39 14.05
CA PHE A 152 -10.14 17.48 14.05
C PHE A 152 -10.17 16.63 12.79
N VAL A 153 -9.10 16.64 12.02
CA VAL A 153 -9.04 15.92 10.73
C VAL A 153 -8.36 14.56 10.93
N ILE A 154 -8.97 13.50 10.42
CA ILE A 154 -8.32 12.20 10.29
C ILE A 154 -8.15 11.91 8.80
N ALA A 155 -6.89 11.80 8.37
CA ALA A 155 -6.55 11.72 6.95
C ALA A 155 -5.90 10.37 6.61
N ALA A 156 -6.27 9.78 5.48
CA ALA A 156 -5.67 8.53 4.99
C ALA A 156 -5.57 8.50 3.47
N LEU A 157 -4.67 7.65 2.95
CA LEU A 157 -4.46 7.49 1.51
C LEU A 157 -5.48 6.55 0.89
N GLY A 158 -6.18 7.02 -0.16
CA GLY A 158 -6.96 6.18 -1.08
C GLY A 158 -7.83 5.13 -0.38
N TYR A 159 -7.66 3.87 -0.77
CA TYR A 159 -8.47 2.75 -0.26
C TYR A 159 -8.17 2.40 1.22
N ASP A 160 -7.12 2.92 1.84
CA ASP A 160 -6.89 2.70 3.27
C ASP A 160 -7.84 3.50 4.16
N SER A 161 -8.44 4.57 3.61
CA SER A 161 -9.49 5.34 4.26
C SER A 161 -10.74 4.52 4.62
N VAL A 162 -10.97 3.35 4.00
CA VAL A 162 -12.07 2.45 4.36
C VAL A 162 -11.96 1.93 5.80
N LEU A 163 -10.77 1.99 6.41
CA LEU A 163 -10.55 1.66 7.81
C LEU A 163 -10.85 2.82 8.78
N LEU A 164 -11.21 4.00 8.26
CA LEU A 164 -11.67 5.14 9.05
C LEU A 164 -13.20 5.16 9.10
N ASP A 165 -13.78 4.02 9.45
CA ASP A 165 -15.22 3.81 9.54
C ASP A 165 -15.83 4.47 10.79
N ASP A 166 -17.17 4.47 10.88
CA ASP A 166 -17.88 5.06 12.02
C ASP A 166 -17.42 4.48 13.36
N ALA A 167 -17.09 3.18 13.39
CA ALA A 167 -16.55 2.51 14.57
C ALA A 167 -15.15 3.01 14.98
N PHE A 168 -14.33 3.45 14.01
CA PHE A 168 -13.04 4.08 14.27
C PHE A 168 -13.17 5.53 14.77
N VAL A 169 -14.17 6.27 14.28
CA VAL A 169 -14.40 7.69 14.60
C VAL A 169 -15.15 7.88 15.92
N ASP A 170 -16.19 7.08 16.15
CA ASP A 170 -16.54 6.60 17.50
C ASP A 170 -15.28 5.99 18.12
N ARG A 171 -15.14 5.50 19.35
CA ARG A 171 -13.80 5.06 19.87
C ARG A 171 -12.68 6.15 19.96
N VAL A 172 -12.40 6.97 18.94
CA VAL A 172 -11.46 8.10 18.99
C VAL A 172 -12.08 9.32 19.65
N CYS A 173 -13.31 9.69 19.28
CA CYS A 173 -14.02 10.86 19.81
C CYS A 173 -15.49 10.54 20.08
N GLU A 174 -16.07 11.09 21.15
CA GLU A 174 -17.52 10.96 21.42
C GLU A 174 -18.36 11.82 20.46
N ASN A 175 -17.91 13.05 20.20
CA ASN A 175 -18.54 13.95 19.25
C ASN A 175 -18.03 13.66 17.84
N VAL A 176 -18.66 12.75 17.10
CA VAL A 176 -18.26 12.44 15.73
C VAL A 176 -18.37 13.64 14.78
N GLY A 177 -19.24 14.61 15.09
CA GLY A 177 -19.46 15.80 14.27
C GLY A 177 -18.29 16.78 14.22
N ARG A 178 -17.33 16.69 15.15
CA ARG A 178 -16.08 17.47 15.07
C ARG A 178 -14.96 16.75 14.33
N VAL A 179 -15.16 15.49 13.92
CA VAL A 179 -14.15 14.72 13.18
C VAL A 179 -14.46 14.76 11.70
N ARG A 180 -13.51 15.24 10.90
CA ARG A 180 -13.59 15.24 9.44
C ARG A 180 -12.64 14.20 8.87
N ILE A 181 -13.14 13.31 8.03
CA ILE A 181 -12.29 12.39 7.26
C ILE A 181 -11.79 13.10 6.00
N ALA A 182 -10.49 13.03 5.74
CA ALA A 182 -9.85 13.59 4.56
C ALA A 182 -9.17 12.49 3.73
N VAL A 183 -9.47 12.45 2.44
CA VAL A 183 -8.88 11.48 1.49
C VAL A 183 -8.46 12.27 0.26
N PRO A 184 -7.18 12.24 -0.13
CA PRO A 184 -6.72 13.01 -1.27
C PRO A 184 -7.21 12.38 -2.58
N GLU A 185 -7.49 13.21 -3.57
CA GLU A 185 -7.87 12.77 -4.93
C GLU A 185 -6.82 11.84 -5.53
N VAL A 186 -5.54 12.19 -5.36
CA VAL A 186 -4.40 11.35 -5.73
C VAL A 186 -3.84 10.73 -4.45
N ALA A 187 -3.94 9.40 -4.33
CA ALA A 187 -3.55 8.63 -3.15
C ALA A 187 -2.01 8.52 -2.96
N THR A 188 -1.36 9.67 -2.78
CA THR A 188 0.08 9.79 -2.51
C THR A 188 0.30 10.63 -1.25
N PRO A 189 1.46 10.50 -0.57
CA PRO A 189 1.79 11.36 0.56
C PRO A 189 1.71 12.86 0.23
N SER A 190 2.20 13.28 -0.94
CA SER A 190 2.08 14.68 -1.39
C SER A 190 0.64 15.10 -1.65
N GLY A 191 -0.19 14.20 -2.21
CA GLY A 191 -1.63 14.43 -2.36
C GLY A 191 -2.30 14.65 -1.00
N LEU A 192 -1.92 13.88 0.02
CA LEU A 192 -2.41 14.04 1.39
C LEU A 192 -2.01 15.40 1.98
N VAL A 193 -0.76 15.85 1.76
CA VAL A 193 -0.33 17.20 2.19
C VAL A 193 -1.15 18.28 1.50
N ALA A 194 -1.40 18.16 0.20
CA ALA A 194 -2.22 19.10 -0.56
C ALA A 194 -3.67 19.16 -0.04
N GLU A 195 -4.28 18.01 0.25
CA GLU A 195 -5.62 17.89 0.84
C GLU A 195 -5.70 18.54 2.23
N LEU A 196 -4.64 18.47 3.04
CA LEU A 196 -4.58 19.13 4.35
C LEU A 196 -4.40 20.65 4.25
N GLY A 197 -3.84 21.16 3.16
CA GLY A 197 -3.58 22.58 2.95
C GLY A 197 -2.59 23.19 3.95
N LEU A 198 -2.73 24.49 4.21
CA LEU A 198 -1.77 25.24 5.05
C LEU A 198 -1.93 24.92 6.55
N GLY A 199 -0.82 24.54 7.19
CA GLY A 199 -0.80 24.18 8.61
C GLY A 199 -0.92 25.38 9.55
N ARG A 200 -0.31 26.51 9.22
CA ARG A 200 -0.28 27.73 10.05
C ARG A 200 0.25 27.47 11.48
N GLY A 201 1.26 26.61 11.60
CA GLY A 201 1.87 26.20 12.88
C GLY A 201 1.07 25.17 13.67
N ARG A 202 -0.09 24.70 13.16
CA ARG A 202 -0.84 23.61 13.77
C ARG A 202 -0.06 22.30 13.70
N LYS A 203 -0.27 21.42 14.68
CA LYS A 203 0.39 20.12 14.76
C LYS A 203 -0.37 19.05 13.99
N VAL A 204 0.37 18.15 13.35
CA VAL A 204 -0.12 16.91 12.74
C VAL A 204 0.59 15.72 13.36
N LEU A 205 -0.17 14.75 13.86
CA LEU A 205 0.34 13.50 14.39
C LEU A 205 0.45 12.49 13.25
N CYS A 206 1.63 11.91 13.07
CA CYS A 206 1.93 10.99 11.97
C CYS A 206 2.36 9.62 12.52
N PRO A 207 1.42 8.69 12.74
CA PRO A 207 1.73 7.28 13.00
C PRO A 207 2.35 6.63 11.75
N VAL A 208 3.66 6.38 11.78
CA VAL A 208 4.47 5.93 10.64
C VAL A 208 5.35 4.73 11.06
N PRO A 209 6.00 4.00 10.12
CA PRO A 209 6.80 2.84 10.47
C PRO A 209 8.15 3.21 11.06
N LEU A 210 8.56 2.51 12.11
CA LEU A 210 9.97 2.28 12.41
C LEU A 210 10.52 1.23 11.43
N VAL A 211 11.54 1.59 10.64
CA VAL A 211 12.18 0.64 9.72
C VAL A 211 13.30 -0.08 10.44
N VAL A 212 13.28 -1.42 10.44
CA VAL A 212 14.27 -2.25 11.14
C VAL A 212 14.97 -3.22 10.20
N GLY A 213 16.30 -3.15 10.19
CA GLY A 213 17.15 -4.05 9.39
C GLY A 213 17.11 -3.79 7.89
N MET A 214 16.63 -2.61 7.48
CA MET A 214 16.57 -2.09 6.11
C MET A 214 16.83 -0.59 6.14
N GLU A 215 17.13 0.00 4.99
CA GLU A 215 17.20 1.45 4.82
C GLU A 215 15.79 2.06 4.83
N GLU A 216 15.59 3.19 5.51
CA GLU A 216 14.30 3.86 5.47
C GLU A 216 14.06 4.49 4.08
N PRO A 217 12.98 4.10 3.37
CA PRO A 217 12.66 4.72 2.09
C PRO A 217 12.35 6.21 2.27
N PRO A 218 12.62 7.07 1.28
CA PRO A 218 12.43 8.52 1.38
C PRO A 218 10.95 8.96 1.45
N VAL A 219 10.01 8.01 1.45
CA VAL A 219 8.56 8.26 1.44
C VAL A 219 8.11 8.98 2.71
N VAL A 220 8.45 8.46 3.89
CA VAL A 220 8.05 9.07 5.17
C VAL A 220 8.86 10.33 5.47
N PRO A 221 10.21 10.34 5.34
CA PRO A 221 10.97 11.58 5.46
C PRO A 221 10.48 12.69 4.51
N GLY A 222 10.16 12.34 3.25
CA GLY A 222 9.60 13.27 2.26
C GLY A 222 8.24 13.82 2.69
N PHE A 223 7.33 12.96 3.13
CA PHE A 223 6.02 13.34 3.65
C PHE A 223 6.10 14.34 4.82
N LEU A 224 6.94 14.06 5.81
CA LEU A 224 7.12 14.95 6.97
C LEU A 224 7.69 16.31 6.54
N ASN A 225 8.68 16.31 5.65
CA ASN A 225 9.27 17.54 5.11
C ASN A 225 8.26 18.36 4.29
N GLU A 226 7.38 17.73 3.52
CA GLU A 226 6.32 18.42 2.77
C GLU A 226 5.26 19.04 3.68
N LEU A 227 4.90 18.36 4.78
CA LEU A 227 4.05 18.93 5.83
C LEU A 227 4.69 20.18 6.44
N GLU A 228 5.96 20.11 6.81
CA GLU A 228 6.70 21.24 7.39
C GLU A 228 6.80 22.43 6.42
N LYS A 229 7.10 22.17 5.14
CA LYS A 229 7.09 23.19 4.08
C LYS A 229 5.71 23.84 3.89
N SER A 230 4.65 23.09 4.17
CA SER A 230 3.26 23.59 4.14
C SER A 230 2.83 24.27 5.44
N GLY A 231 3.77 24.50 6.38
CA GLY A 231 3.57 25.21 7.62
C GLY A 231 2.92 24.37 8.73
N TRP A 232 2.95 23.04 8.64
CA TRP A 232 2.57 22.15 9.73
C TRP A 232 3.74 21.89 10.68
N VAL A 233 3.45 21.61 11.95
CA VAL A 233 4.41 21.00 12.87
C VAL A 233 4.19 19.49 12.83
N ALA A 234 5.00 18.78 12.03
CA ALA A 234 4.87 17.34 11.86
C ALA A 234 5.47 16.59 13.05
N VAL A 235 4.65 15.76 13.72
CA VAL A 235 5.10 14.92 14.83
C VAL A 235 5.05 13.46 14.40
N ARG A 236 6.24 12.92 14.15
CA ARG A 236 6.45 11.51 13.88
C ARG A 236 6.19 10.66 15.12
N VAL A 237 5.46 9.56 14.95
CA VAL A 237 5.38 8.48 15.94
C VAL A 237 5.62 7.15 15.27
N ASP A 238 6.61 6.42 15.77
CA ASP A 238 6.90 5.05 15.34
C ASP A 238 5.82 4.10 15.87
N ALA A 239 4.74 3.97 15.10
CA ALA A 239 3.52 3.28 15.52
C ALA A 239 3.53 1.78 15.25
N TYR A 240 4.27 1.37 14.22
CA TYR A 240 4.47 -0.03 13.84
C TYR A 240 5.87 -0.20 13.28
N GLU A 241 6.29 -1.44 13.08
CA GLU A 241 7.59 -1.74 12.50
C GLU A 241 7.43 -2.25 11.08
N THR A 242 8.31 -1.84 10.19
CA THR A 242 8.53 -2.47 8.89
C THR A 242 9.87 -3.17 8.92
N ARG A 243 9.87 -4.49 8.77
CA ARG A 243 11.07 -5.32 8.89
C ARG A 243 11.28 -6.18 7.67
N TRP A 244 12.53 -6.46 7.35
CA TRP A 244 12.87 -7.52 6.41
C TRP A 244 12.35 -8.88 6.91
N ALA A 245 11.67 -9.64 6.04
CA ALA A 245 11.04 -10.92 6.37
C ALA A 245 12.01 -12.11 6.45
N GLY A 246 13.28 -11.91 6.07
CA GLY A 246 14.30 -12.97 6.02
C GLY A 246 14.56 -13.52 4.61
N ALA A 247 15.45 -14.50 4.52
CA ALA A 247 15.94 -15.04 3.24
C ALA A 247 14.92 -15.90 2.48
N GLU A 248 13.85 -16.35 3.14
CA GLU A 248 12.95 -17.39 2.62
C GLU A 248 12.32 -17.01 1.27
N SER A 249 11.94 -15.76 1.09
CA SER A 249 11.38 -15.28 -0.19
C SER A 249 12.39 -15.35 -1.33
N GLY A 250 13.67 -15.06 -1.05
CA GLY A 250 14.77 -15.25 -2.00
C GLY A 250 14.97 -16.72 -2.32
N ARG A 251 15.04 -17.59 -1.29
CA ARG A 251 15.16 -19.05 -1.44
C ARG A 251 14.04 -19.63 -2.31
N ARG A 252 12.79 -19.25 -2.04
CA ARG A 252 11.62 -19.71 -2.80
C ARG A 252 11.67 -19.22 -4.25
N LEU A 253 12.05 -17.95 -4.48
CA LEU A 253 12.18 -17.43 -5.85
C LEU A 253 13.25 -18.20 -6.63
N VAL A 254 14.45 -18.37 -6.08
CA VAL A 254 15.55 -19.04 -6.80
C VAL A 254 15.29 -20.53 -7.04
N ALA A 255 14.45 -21.16 -6.20
CA ALA A 255 14.07 -22.56 -6.32
C ALA A 255 12.98 -22.82 -7.38
N VAL A 256 12.29 -21.80 -7.90
CA VAL A 256 11.29 -21.98 -8.96
C VAL A 256 11.98 -22.53 -10.21
N GLU A 257 11.63 -23.74 -10.64
CA GLU A 257 12.17 -24.37 -11.86
C GLU A 257 11.46 -23.86 -13.11
N GLU A 258 10.16 -23.59 -13.00
CA GLU A 258 9.37 -22.97 -14.05
C GLU A 258 9.80 -21.52 -14.31
N ASN A 259 9.30 -20.93 -15.40
CA ASN A 259 9.52 -19.53 -15.67
C ASN A 259 8.70 -18.67 -14.69
N VAL A 260 9.30 -17.63 -14.14
CA VAL A 260 8.55 -16.50 -13.57
C VAL A 260 8.41 -15.47 -14.68
N ASP A 261 7.17 -15.18 -15.07
CA ASP A 261 6.88 -14.28 -16.19
C ASP A 261 6.88 -12.82 -15.75
N ALA A 262 6.55 -12.56 -14.47
CA ALA A 262 6.62 -11.21 -13.90
C ALA A 262 6.89 -11.17 -12.39
N VAL A 263 7.45 -10.04 -11.92
CA VAL A 263 7.48 -9.64 -10.50
C VAL A 263 6.74 -8.33 -10.33
N VAL A 264 5.85 -8.26 -9.34
CA VAL A 264 5.13 -7.03 -8.96
C VAL A 264 5.64 -6.53 -7.61
N PHE A 265 6.09 -5.27 -7.57
CA PHE A 265 6.47 -4.55 -6.36
C PHE A 265 5.45 -3.48 -6.03
N THR A 266 5.00 -3.43 -4.77
CA THR A 266 4.07 -2.35 -4.33
C THR A 266 4.75 -1.25 -3.53
N SER A 267 5.95 -1.50 -3.01
CA SER A 267 6.73 -0.50 -2.27
C SER A 267 8.23 -0.68 -2.47
N THR A 268 9.02 0.38 -2.22
CA THR A 268 10.49 0.31 -2.28
C THR A 268 11.08 -0.65 -1.25
N GLY A 269 10.51 -0.72 -0.04
CA GLY A 269 10.98 -1.63 1.00
C GLY A 269 10.86 -3.11 0.59
N GLU A 270 9.86 -3.45 -0.23
CA GLU A 270 9.75 -4.80 -0.77
C GLU A 270 10.88 -5.15 -1.74
N VAL A 271 11.31 -4.17 -2.56
CA VAL A 271 12.42 -4.34 -3.51
C VAL A 271 13.71 -4.58 -2.75
N GLU A 272 14.01 -3.72 -1.78
CA GLU A 272 15.19 -3.88 -0.92
C GLU A 272 15.16 -5.21 -0.18
N GLY A 273 14.01 -5.59 0.38
CA GLY A 273 13.80 -6.86 1.04
C GLY A 273 14.09 -8.04 0.12
N LEU A 274 13.64 -8.00 -1.15
CA LEU A 274 13.93 -9.05 -2.12
C LEU A 274 15.42 -9.13 -2.43
N LEU A 275 16.06 -8.00 -2.71
CA LEU A 275 17.49 -7.94 -3.03
C LEU A 275 18.34 -8.46 -1.87
N LYS A 276 17.97 -8.13 -0.64
CA LYS A 276 18.62 -8.67 0.56
C LYS A 276 18.43 -10.18 0.67
N SER A 277 17.22 -10.70 0.45
CA SER A 277 16.96 -12.14 0.45
C SER A 277 17.73 -12.88 -0.65
N LEU A 278 17.85 -12.30 -1.85
CA LEU A 278 18.66 -12.86 -2.94
C LEU A 278 20.14 -12.89 -2.57
N LYS A 279 20.66 -11.80 -2.01
CA LYS A 279 22.06 -11.69 -1.60
C LYS A 279 22.46 -12.78 -0.59
N GLU A 280 21.59 -13.12 0.35
CA GLU A 280 21.86 -14.22 1.30
C GLU A 280 21.91 -15.60 0.64
N MET A 281 21.27 -15.76 -0.52
CA MET A 281 21.37 -16.96 -1.34
C MET A 281 22.60 -16.94 -2.28
N GLY A 282 23.42 -15.89 -2.24
CA GLY A 282 24.51 -15.68 -3.20
C GLY A 282 24.02 -15.22 -4.58
N TRP A 283 22.79 -14.70 -4.67
CA TRP A 283 22.19 -14.19 -5.90
C TRP A 283 22.23 -12.66 -5.95
N ASP A 284 22.37 -12.12 -7.17
CA ASP A 284 22.10 -10.72 -7.48
C ASP A 284 20.90 -10.61 -8.45
N TRP A 285 20.42 -9.39 -8.66
CA TRP A 285 19.30 -9.14 -9.58
C TRP A 285 19.62 -9.54 -11.04
N GLY A 286 20.88 -9.39 -11.45
CA GLY A 286 21.35 -9.81 -12.76
C GLY A 286 21.26 -11.33 -12.97
N MET A 287 21.50 -12.13 -11.93
CA MET A 287 21.29 -13.59 -11.96
C MET A 287 19.82 -13.94 -12.16
N VAL A 288 18.90 -13.22 -11.50
CA VAL A 288 17.45 -13.38 -11.70
C VAL A 288 17.07 -13.09 -13.15
N ARG A 289 17.52 -11.95 -13.70
CA ARG A 289 17.29 -11.59 -15.11
C ARG A 289 17.92 -12.59 -16.09
N ARG A 290 19.09 -13.18 -15.78
CA ARG A 290 19.68 -14.24 -16.62
C ARG A 290 18.89 -15.55 -16.57
N LYS A 291 18.34 -15.90 -15.40
CA LYS A 291 17.47 -17.08 -15.25
C LYS A 291 16.17 -16.91 -16.06
N TRP A 292 15.59 -15.71 -16.03
CA TRP A 292 14.37 -15.38 -16.76
C TRP A 292 14.54 -14.12 -17.61
N PRO A 293 15.12 -14.22 -18.82
CA PRO A 293 15.43 -13.07 -19.67
C PRO A 293 14.21 -12.26 -20.12
N GLN A 294 13.02 -12.86 -20.09
CA GLN A 294 11.75 -12.23 -20.47
C GLN A 294 10.91 -11.78 -19.24
N LEU A 295 11.49 -11.84 -18.04
CA LEU A 295 10.81 -11.42 -16.81
C LEU A 295 10.34 -9.97 -16.95
N VAL A 296 9.08 -9.68 -16.64
CA VAL A 296 8.55 -8.32 -16.57
C VAL A 296 8.56 -7.83 -15.13
N VAL A 297 9.18 -6.68 -14.87
CA VAL A 297 9.14 -6.01 -13.57
C VAL A 297 8.09 -4.91 -13.58
N ALA A 298 7.05 -5.09 -12.76
CA ALA A 298 5.99 -4.12 -12.61
C ALA A 298 6.08 -3.41 -11.25
N ALA A 299 6.02 -2.08 -11.26
CA ALA A 299 5.87 -1.27 -10.07
C ALA A 299 4.44 -0.76 -9.96
N HIS A 300 3.88 -0.81 -8.75
CA HIS A 300 2.53 -0.33 -8.47
C HIS A 300 2.35 1.16 -8.81
N GLY A 301 3.40 1.98 -8.61
CA GLY A 301 3.37 3.40 -8.92
C GLY A 301 4.76 4.02 -9.07
N PRO A 302 4.83 5.31 -9.42
CA PRO A 302 6.08 5.99 -9.79
C PRO A 302 7.09 6.05 -8.63
N VAL A 303 6.62 6.19 -7.39
CA VAL A 303 7.50 6.18 -6.19
C VAL A 303 8.20 4.84 -6.03
N THR A 304 7.46 3.74 -6.20
CA THR A 304 8.02 2.39 -6.14
C THR A 304 8.99 2.14 -7.28
N ALA A 305 8.67 2.62 -8.49
CA ALA A 305 9.53 2.50 -9.66
C ALA A 305 10.88 3.19 -9.46
N ALA A 306 10.86 4.47 -9.08
CA ALA A 306 12.08 5.24 -8.79
C ALA A 306 12.89 4.62 -7.63
N GLY A 307 12.21 4.02 -6.65
CA GLY A 307 12.85 3.26 -5.59
C GLY A 307 13.56 2.00 -6.09
N ALA A 308 12.93 1.23 -6.96
CA ALA A 308 13.50 0.03 -7.56
C ALA A 308 14.72 0.36 -8.43
N GLU A 309 14.61 1.38 -9.29
CA GLU A 309 15.70 1.83 -10.16
C GLU A 309 16.92 2.30 -9.37
N ARG A 310 16.70 3.06 -8.28
CA ARG A 310 17.79 3.47 -7.37
C ARG A 310 18.53 2.28 -6.75
N LEU A 311 17.84 1.16 -6.55
CA LEU A 311 18.39 -0.08 -6.01
C LEU A 311 18.98 -0.99 -7.10
N GLY A 312 19.01 -0.56 -8.36
CA GLY A 312 19.56 -1.33 -9.48
C GLY A 312 18.60 -2.37 -10.07
N VAL A 313 17.29 -2.20 -9.85
CA VAL A 313 16.24 -3.02 -10.45
C VAL A 313 15.55 -2.22 -11.55
N ASP A 314 15.82 -2.59 -12.80
CA ASP A 314 15.14 -1.99 -13.96
C ASP A 314 13.64 -2.34 -13.94
N VAL A 315 12.79 -1.32 -14.08
CA VAL A 315 11.32 -1.46 -14.08
C VAL A 315 10.81 -1.39 -15.52
N ASP A 316 10.09 -2.43 -15.93
CA ASP A 316 9.55 -2.55 -17.28
C ASP A 316 8.17 -1.89 -17.43
N LEU A 317 7.45 -1.76 -16.31
CA LEU A 317 6.07 -1.31 -16.29
C LEU A 317 5.74 -0.53 -15.02
N VAL A 318 5.10 0.63 -15.17
CA VAL A 318 4.53 1.41 -14.07
C VAL A 318 3.05 1.62 -14.36
N SER A 319 2.18 1.36 -13.37
CA SER A 319 0.75 1.63 -13.55
C SER A 319 0.46 3.13 -13.67
N SER A 320 -0.39 3.51 -14.63
CA SER A 320 -0.99 4.84 -14.69
C SER A 320 -2.13 5.03 -13.67
N ARG A 321 -2.69 3.93 -13.15
CA ARG A 321 -3.73 3.89 -12.12
C ARG A 321 -3.17 3.38 -10.79
N PHE A 322 -2.11 4.04 -10.31
CA PHE A 322 -1.34 3.64 -9.12
C PHE A 322 -2.07 3.83 -7.78
N GLY A 323 -3.33 4.29 -7.77
CA GLY A 323 -4.17 4.32 -6.56
C GLY A 323 -4.78 2.96 -6.21
N THR A 324 -4.70 1.96 -7.11
CA THR A 324 -5.34 0.66 -6.91
C THR A 324 -4.51 -0.50 -7.48
N PHE A 325 -4.64 -1.70 -6.91
CA PHE A 325 -3.94 -2.89 -7.40
C PHE A 325 -4.42 -3.34 -8.78
N GLU A 326 -5.69 -3.11 -9.10
CA GLU A 326 -6.26 -3.37 -10.42
C GLU A 326 -5.47 -2.62 -11.50
N GLY A 327 -5.02 -1.38 -11.21
CA GLY A 327 -4.21 -0.60 -12.13
C GLY A 327 -2.92 -1.27 -12.55
N VAL A 328 -2.18 -1.92 -11.65
CA VAL A 328 -0.91 -2.58 -11.99
C VAL A 328 -1.16 -3.95 -12.64
N VAL A 329 -2.19 -4.66 -12.21
CA VAL A 329 -2.54 -5.97 -12.79
C VAL A 329 -3.08 -5.82 -14.22
N ASP A 330 -3.91 -4.81 -14.50
CA ASP A 330 -4.41 -4.52 -15.86
C ASP A 330 -3.26 -4.19 -16.80
N ALA A 331 -2.33 -3.33 -16.35
CA ALA A 331 -1.16 -2.97 -17.13
C ALA A 331 -0.28 -4.20 -17.41
N LEU A 332 -0.11 -5.08 -16.43
CA LEU A 332 0.64 -6.33 -16.59
C LEU A 332 -0.02 -7.28 -17.58
N HIS A 333 -1.35 -7.41 -17.51
CA HIS A 333 -2.13 -8.25 -18.42
C HIS A 333 -2.01 -7.80 -19.87
N LEU A 334 -2.10 -6.49 -20.13
CA LEU A 334 -1.89 -5.94 -21.46
C LEU A 334 -0.46 -6.21 -21.97
N ARG A 335 0.55 -6.04 -21.11
CA ARG A 335 1.97 -6.25 -21.47
C ARG A 335 2.29 -7.70 -21.83
N LEU A 336 1.71 -8.65 -21.10
CA LEU A 336 1.98 -10.09 -21.26
C LEU A 336 1.07 -10.76 -22.31
N SER A 337 -0.10 -10.19 -22.59
CA SER A 337 -1.02 -10.70 -23.61
C SER A 337 -0.70 -10.18 -25.02
N GLY A 338 0.08 -9.10 -25.13
CA GLY A 338 0.53 -8.52 -26.40
C GLY A 338 1.91 -8.98 -26.88
N SER A 339 2.54 -9.95 -26.20
CA SER A 339 3.86 -10.52 -26.54
C SER A 339 3.72 -11.89 -27.19
#